data_AF-A0A379C597-F1
#
_entry.id   AF-A0A379C597-F1
#
_cell.length_a   1.000
_cell.length_b   1.000
_cell.length_c   1.000
_cell.angle_alpha   90.00
_cell.angle_beta   90.00
_cell.angle_gamma   90.00
#
_symmetry.space_group_name_H-M   'P 1'
#
loop_
_entity.id
_entity.type
_entity.pdbx_description
1 polymer ?
#
loop_
_entity_poly.entity_id
_entity_poly.type
_entity_poly.pdbx_seq_one_letter_code
_entity_poly.pdbx_strand_id
1 'polypeptide(L)'
;MYKIIEVYFDLFYLLLVMGFSIRLLLERGKRPRVLAIMSFLLVIGDAFHLLPRIYGHLSAGGLEANRVYLSYGMMVTSFTMTIFYMIFYYYYKLSGGKTNRFRNLTLFLFFILRIIFLLLPANNWGGVSPYYMSILRNVPFLIMGILLITWIYKDKNLSYMKNISYLIAGSFFFYSLVIVFSEDLPIFGAFMLPKTVCYILIVYHLYKIEVPEFENQELFKSAISSLILSMILGVFYREFTKLFSYQAFTSLSLAHGHTLILGFLFSFILYILYRIEDLNIEKIKKIYGIYIISLVYFISSFIVRGIYQITASSVKIYSEELLAGFAGIGHIILAVSLISILIKSCNNLQKNVAK
;
A
#
# COMPACT_ATOMS: atom_id res chain seq x y z
N MET A 1 -10.71 12.45 -16.27
CA MET A 1 -11.29 11.44 -15.36
C MET A 1 -10.31 10.33 -15.00
N TYR A 2 -9.66 9.65 -15.96
CA TYR A 2 -8.70 8.56 -15.66
C TYR A 2 -7.57 8.94 -14.69
N LYS A 3 -6.94 10.11 -14.89
CA LYS A 3 -5.82 10.57 -14.04
C LYS A 3 -6.16 10.74 -12.55
N ILE A 4 -7.38 11.18 -12.23
CA ILE A 4 -7.77 11.36 -10.82
C ILE A 4 -8.00 10.00 -10.13
N ILE A 5 -8.50 9.00 -10.87
CA ILE A 5 -8.67 7.64 -10.35
C ILE A 5 -7.32 7.05 -9.96
N GLU A 6 -6.28 7.24 -10.77
CA GLU A 6 -4.92 6.82 -10.46
C GLU A 6 -4.42 7.50 -9.17
N VAL A 7 -4.60 8.81 -9.03
CA VAL A 7 -4.18 9.54 -7.82
C VAL A 7 -4.84 8.99 -6.56
N TYR A 8 -6.15 8.75 -6.58
CA TYR A 8 -6.87 8.17 -5.45
C TYR A 8 -6.42 6.75 -5.16
N PHE A 9 -6.27 5.92 -6.19
CA PHE A 9 -5.82 4.54 -6.05
C PHE A 9 -4.41 4.47 -5.46
N ASP A 10 -3.49 5.29 -5.95
CA ASP A 10 -2.10 5.31 -5.51
C ASP A 10 -1.98 5.63 -4.03
N LEU A 11 -2.70 6.66 -3.60
CA LEU A 11 -2.67 7.06 -2.20
C LEU A 11 -3.38 6.04 -1.30
N PHE A 12 -4.53 5.52 -1.75
CA PHE A 12 -5.25 4.46 -1.04
C PHE A 12 -4.37 3.22 -0.86
N TYR A 13 -3.66 2.82 -1.91
CA TYR A 13 -2.67 1.74 -1.88
C TYR A 13 -1.59 1.99 -0.82
N LEU A 14 -0.93 3.17 -0.87
CA LEU A 14 0.15 3.50 0.07
C LEU A 14 -0.34 3.43 1.51
N LEU A 15 -1.49 4.02 1.82
CA LEU A 15 -2.04 4.01 3.18
C LEU A 15 -2.50 2.63 3.62
N LEU A 16 -3.15 1.86 2.73
CA LEU A 16 -3.66 0.53 3.05
C LEU A 16 -2.51 -0.44 3.38
N VAL A 17 -1.48 -0.48 2.54
CA VAL A 17 -0.33 -1.37 2.74
C VAL A 17 0.55 -0.88 3.90
N MET A 18 0.64 0.44 4.13
CA MET A 18 1.25 0.99 5.34
C MET A 18 0.51 0.52 6.60
N GLY A 19 -0.83 0.54 6.58
CA GLY A 19 -1.66 0.03 7.67
C GLY A 19 -1.38 -1.45 7.96
N PHE A 20 -1.34 -2.30 6.93
CA PHE A 20 -0.96 -3.71 7.08
C PHE A 20 0.46 -3.87 7.64
N SER A 21 1.42 -3.09 7.16
CA SER A 21 2.81 -3.10 7.62
C SER A 21 2.91 -2.79 9.12
N ILE A 22 2.33 -1.66 9.55
CA ILE A 22 2.33 -1.26 10.96
C ILE A 22 1.64 -2.32 11.82
N ARG A 23 0.50 -2.83 11.36
CA ARG A 23 -0.24 -3.86 12.06
C ARG A 23 0.59 -5.13 12.26
N LEU A 24 1.32 -5.59 11.24
CA LEU A 24 2.18 -6.78 11.33
C LEU A 24 3.36 -6.61 12.30
N LEU A 25 3.85 -5.38 12.55
CA LEU A 25 4.90 -5.14 13.55
C LEU A 25 4.44 -5.49 14.98
N LEU A 26 3.13 -5.49 15.22
CA LEU A 26 2.53 -5.85 16.51
C LEU A 26 2.41 -7.37 16.70
N GLU A 27 2.69 -8.16 15.66
CA GLU A 27 2.68 -9.62 15.76
C GLU A 27 4.00 -10.21 16.25
N ARG A 28 3.87 -11.27 17.05
CA ARG A 28 5.03 -11.99 17.58
C ARG A 28 5.54 -13.01 16.57
N GLY A 29 6.84 -13.26 16.63
CA GLY A 29 7.51 -14.25 15.76
C GLY A 29 8.36 -13.62 14.66
N LYS A 30 9.20 -14.45 14.03
CA LYS A 30 10.12 -14.00 12.99
C LYS A 30 9.42 -13.77 11.66
N ARG A 31 8.45 -14.64 11.28
CA ARG A 31 7.72 -14.56 10.01
C ARG A 31 6.89 -13.27 9.87
N PRO A 32 6.03 -12.88 10.83
CA PRO A 32 5.27 -11.63 10.72
C PRO A 32 6.18 -10.40 10.66
N ARG A 33 7.28 -10.38 11.43
CA ARG A 33 8.27 -9.28 11.40
C ARG A 33 8.94 -9.13 10.04
N VAL A 34 9.34 -10.24 9.41
CA VAL A 34 9.90 -10.20 8.05
C VAL A 34 8.86 -9.72 7.05
N LEU A 35 7.61 -10.17 7.18
CA LEU A 35 6.51 -9.71 6.33
C LEU A 35 6.23 -8.21 6.50
N ALA A 36 6.28 -7.70 7.74
CA ALA A 36 6.13 -6.28 8.05
C ALA A 36 7.25 -5.45 7.39
N ILE A 37 8.52 -5.86 7.52
CA ILE A 37 9.64 -5.17 6.87
C ILE A 37 9.49 -5.21 5.35
N MET A 38 9.03 -6.34 4.80
CA MET A 38 8.81 -6.52 3.37
C MET A 38 7.72 -5.57 2.84
N SER A 39 6.57 -5.47 3.50
CA SER A 39 5.47 -4.58 3.10
C SER A 39 5.78 -3.11 3.38
N PHE A 40 6.51 -2.80 4.45
CA PHE A 40 7.02 -1.46 4.71
C PHE A 40 7.93 -0.98 3.57
N LEU A 41 8.91 -1.81 3.19
CA LEU A 41 9.86 -1.50 2.12
C LEU A 41 9.15 -1.28 0.77
N LEU A 42 8.11 -2.06 0.49
CA LEU A 42 7.28 -1.91 -0.69
C LEU A 42 6.63 -0.51 -0.73
N VAL A 43 5.95 -0.11 0.35
CA VAL A 43 5.23 1.17 0.40
C VAL A 43 6.17 2.36 0.38
N ILE A 44 7.24 2.33 1.19
CA ILE A 44 8.21 3.42 1.22
C ILE A 44 8.93 3.55 -0.12
N GLY A 45 9.35 2.43 -0.70
CA GLY A 45 10.02 2.41 -2.01
C GLY A 45 9.13 2.92 -3.14
N ASP A 46 7.86 2.54 -3.14
CA ASP A 46 6.88 3.04 -4.12
C ASP A 46 6.57 4.53 -3.88
N ALA A 47 6.51 5.00 -2.62
CA ALA A 47 6.21 6.39 -2.30
C ALA A 47 7.16 7.39 -2.98
N PHE A 48 8.44 7.03 -3.17
CA PHE A 48 9.41 7.86 -3.92
C PHE A 48 9.01 8.11 -5.38
N HIS A 49 8.18 7.25 -5.97
CA HIS A 49 7.65 7.43 -7.32
C HIS A 49 6.18 7.87 -7.32
N LEU A 50 5.34 7.29 -6.46
CA LEU A 50 3.90 7.58 -6.47
C LEU A 50 3.59 8.96 -5.89
N LEU A 51 4.30 9.44 -4.86
CA LEU A 51 4.04 10.79 -4.31
C LEU A 51 4.39 11.88 -5.33
N PRO A 52 5.55 11.85 -6.04
CA PRO A 52 5.79 12.76 -7.16
C PRO A 52 4.77 12.64 -8.29
N ARG A 53 4.27 11.42 -8.58
CA ARG A 53 3.20 11.24 -9.58
C ARG A 53 1.89 11.88 -9.14
N ILE A 54 1.48 11.67 -7.88
CA ILE A 54 0.31 12.30 -7.28
C ILE A 54 0.45 13.83 -7.35
N TYR A 55 1.59 14.36 -6.89
CA TYR A 55 1.89 15.79 -6.97
C TYR A 55 1.82 16.30 -8.41
N GLY A 56 2.44 15.61 -9.36
CA GLY A 56 2.44 16.00 -10.77
C GLY A 56 1.03 16.04 -11.36
N HIS A 57 0.20 15.04 -11.10
CA HIS A 57 -1.20 15.04 -11.54
C HIS A 57 -2.06 16.12 -10.90
N LEU A 58 -1.73 16.56 -9.68
CA LEU A 58 -2.46 17.58 -8.93
C LEU A 58 -1.87 19.00 -9.11
N SER A 59 -0.85 19.17 -9.95
CA SER A 59 -0.16 20.44 -10.18
C SER A 59 -0.34 20.92 -11.62
N ALA A 60 -0.31 22.24 -11.84
CA ALA A 60 -0.52 22.81 -13.18
C ALA A 60 0.55 22.38 -14.20
N GLY A 61 1.77 22.11 -13.74
CA GLY A 61 2.90 21.66 -14.56
C GLY A 61 2.84 20.18 -14.99
N GLY A 62 1.89 19.40 -14.47
CA GLY A 62 1.74 17.99 -14.81
C GLY A 62 2.92 17.12 -14.38
N LEU A 63 3.05 15.95 -15.02
CA LEU A 63 4.17 15.03 -14.78
C LEU A 63 5.49 15.56 -15.34
N GLU A 64 5.44 16.33 -16.43
CA GLU A 64 6.64 16.83 -17.11
C GLU A 64 7.45 17.79 -16.24
N ALA A 65 6.78 18.70 -15.52
CA ALA A 65 7.43 19.59 -14.56
C ALA A 65 8.09 18.83 -13.39
N ASN A 66 7.69 17.58 -13.16
CA ASN A 66 8.15 16.74 -12.06
C ASN A 66 9.03 15.58 -12.52
N ARG A 67 9.51 15.61 -13.77
CA ARG A 67 10.28 14.53 -14.40
C ARG A 67 11.49 14.11 -13.58
N VAL A 68 12.23 15.07 -13.01
CA VAL A 68 13.42 14.79 -12.19
C VAL A 68 13.06 13.89 -11.01
N TYR A 69 12.03 14.25 -10.25
CA TYR A 69 11.57 13.48 -9.09
C TYR A 69 11.00 12.12 -9.49
N LEU A 70 10.24 12.06 -10.60
CA LEU A 70 9.71 10.81 -11.13
C LEU A 70 10.83 9.85 -11.57
N SER A 71 11.88 10.39 -12.20
CA SER A 71 13.04 9.63 -12.68
C SER A 71 13.82 9.01 -11.51
N TYR A 72 14.19 9.80 -10.50
CA TYR A 72 14.82 9.26 -9.29
C TYR A 72 13.88 8.35 -8.49
N GLY A 73 12.59 8.64 -8.46
CA GLY A 73 11.57 7.78 -7.87
C GLY A 73 11.58 6.38 -8.49
N MET A 74 11.61 6.29 -9.82
CA MET A 74 11.71 5.00 -10.53
C MET A 74 13.00 4.24 -10.22
N MET A 75 14.12 4.95 -10.03
CA MET A 75 15.38 4.34 -9.60
C MET A 75 15.23 3.69 -8.22
N VAL A 76 14.72 4.45 -7.24
CA VAL A 76 14.51 3.98 -5.87
C VAL A 76 13.54 2.82 -5.86
N THR A 77 12.39 2.93 -6.51
CA THR A 77 11.41 1.84 -6.62
C THR A 77 12.02 0.59 -7.27
N SER A 78 12.83 0.75 -8.32
CA SER A 78 13.51 -0.40 -8.95
C SER A 78 14.47 -1.10 -7.98
N PHE A 79 15.20 -0.33 -7.18
CA PHE A 79 16.09 -0.84 -6.14
C PHE A 79 15.30 -1.59 -5.05
N THR A 80 14.29 -0.93 -4.46
CA THR A 80 13.48 -1.49 -3.37
C THR A 80 12.70 -2.72 -3.81
N MET A 81 12.16 -2.76 -5.03
CA MET A 81 11.45 -3.92 -5.56
C MET A 81 12.37 -5.13 -5.73
N THR A 82 13.65 -4.93 -6.02
CA THR A 82 14.62 -6.04 -6.07
C THR A 82 14.83 -6.62 -4.68
N ILE A 83 15.02 -5.76 -3.68
CA ILE A 83 15.17 -6.16 -2.28
C ILE A 83 13.88 -6.82 -1.76
N PHE A 84 12.71 -6.30 -2.13
CA PHE A 84 11.41 -6.88 -1.78
C PHE A 84 11.35 -8.37 -2.12
N TYR A 85 11.76 -8.76 -3.34
CA TYR A 85 11.74 -10.17 -3.73
C TYR A 85 12.83 -11.02 -3.06
N MET A 86 13.95 -10.42 -2.66
CA MET A 86 14.94 -11.09 -1.81
C MET A 86 14.40 -11.36 -0.40
N ILE A 87 13.70 -10.38 0.19
CA ILE A 87 13.04 -10.54 1.49
C ILE A 87 11.87 -11.53 1.37
N PHE A 88 11.09 -11.47 0.29
CA PHE A 88 10.02 -12.43 0.02
C PHE A 88 10.56 -13.87 -0.08
N TYR A 89 11.68 -14.07 -0.79
CA TYR A 89 12.33 -15.37 -0.83
C TYR A 89 12.80 -15.83 0.57
N TYR A 90 13.31 -14.91 1.38
CA TYR A 90 13.66 -15.20 2.77
C TYR A 90 12.43 -15.59 3.61
N TYR A 91 11.31 -14.89 3.46
CA TYR A 91 10.04 -15.23 4.09
C TYR A 91 9.53 -16.61 3.64
N TYR A 92 9.64 -16.94 2.34
CA TYR A 92 9.32 -18.27 1.82
C TYR A 92 10.20 -19.36 2.47
N LYS A 93 11.51 -19.12 2.65
CA LYS A 93 12.39 -20.05 3.39
C LYS A 93 11.95 -20.23 4.85
N LEU A 94 11.64 -19.13 5.55
CA LEU A 94 11.14 -19.18 6.93
C LEU A 94 9.79 -19.90 7.05
N SER A 95 9.01 -19.92 5.97
CA SER A 95 7.74 -20.64 5.90
C SER A 95 7.90 -22.14 5.71
N GLY A 96 9.14 -22.65 5.56
CA GLY A 96 9.43 -24.06 5.29
C GLY A 96 9.65 -24.37 3.81
N GLY A 97 9.81 -23.35 2.97
CA GLY A 97 9.98 -23.49 1.53
C GLY A 97 11.31 -24.14 1.17
N LYS A 98 11.30 -24.98 0.14
CA LYS A 98 12.51 -25.69 -0.32
C LYS A 98 13.60 -24.69 -0.74
N THR A 99 14.79 -24.86 -0.19
CA THR A 99 15.96 -24.04 -0.54
C THR A 99 17.20 -24.91 -0.69
N ASN A 100 18.11 -24.49 -1.56
CA ASN A 100 19.43 -25.11 -1.74
C ASN A 100 20.44 -24.02 -2.12
N ARG A 101 21.73 -24.37 -2.12
CA ARG A 101 22.81 -23.43 -2.46
C ARG A 101 22.61 -22.81 -3.84
N PHE A 102 22.18 -23.60 -4.82
CA PHE A 102 21.91 -23.14 -6.18
C PHE A 102 20.86 -22.03 -6.22
N ARG A 103 19.66 -22.24 -5.63
CA ARG A 103 18.58 -21.24 -5.58
C ARG A 103 19.05 -19.92 -4.97
N ASN A 104 19.76 -19.99 -3.84
CA ASN A 104 20.29 -18.80 -3.17
C ASN A 104 21.31 -18.06 -4.06
N LEU A 105 22.27 -18.77 -4.67
CA LEU A 105 23.27 -18.17 -5.55
C LEU A 105 22.65 -17.57 -6.81
N THR A 106 21.68 -18.25 -7.44
CA THR A 106 21.03 -17.74 -8.65
C THR A 106 20.24 -16.46 -8.39
N LEU A 107 19.49 -16.37 -7.29
CA LEU A 107 18.77 -15.13 -6.96
C LEU A 107 19.74 -14.01 -6.60
N PHE A 108 20.81 -14.33 -5.86
CA PHE A 108 21.82 -13.34 -5.51
C PHE A 108 22.56 -12.82 -6.75
N LEU A 109 22.88 -13.69 -7.70
CA LEU A 109 23.48 -13.31 -8.98
C LEU A 109 22.60 -12.30 -9.73
N PHE A 110 21.31 -12.61 -9.94
CA PHE A 110 20.41 -11.70 -10.65
C PHE A 110 20.09 -10.42 -9.86
N PHE A 111 20.10 -10.48 -8.53
CA PHE A 111 20.06 -9.29 -7.68
C PHE A 111 21.24 -8.37 -7.98
N ILE A 112 22.47 -8.89 -7.93
CA ILE A 112 23.69 -8.10 -8.20
C ILE A 112 23.70 -7.56 -9.63
N LEU A 113 23.36 -8.39 -10.62
CA LEU A 113 23.26 -7.95 -12.01
C LEU A 113 22.26 -6.80 -12.17
N ARG A 114 21.09 -6.87 -11.50
CA ARG A 114 20.13 -5.77 -11.51
C ARG A 114 20.68 -4.51 -10.89
N ILE A 115 21.37 -4.60 -9.75
CA ILE A 115 21.96 -3.43 -9.10
C ILE A 115 23.01 -2.78 -10.00
N ILE A 116 23.87 -3.58 -10.64
CA ILE A 116 24.87 -3.09 -11.59
C ILE A 116 24.17 -2.33 -12.73
N PHE A 117 23.20 -2.96 -13.40
CA PHE A 117 22.48 -2.33 -14.52
C PHE A 117 21.69 -1.10 -14.11
N LEU A 118 21.16 -1.05 -12.89
CA LEU A 118 20.46 0.12 -12.35
C LEU A 118 21.39 1.31 -12.13
N LEU A 119 22.63 1.06 -11.70
CA LEU A 119 23.62 2.08 -11.38
C LEU A 119 24.45 2.54 -12.58
N LEU A 120 24.32 1.90 -13.74
CA LEU A 120 25.00 2.35 -14.96
C LEU A 120 24.59 3.82 -15.27
N PRO A 121 25.56 4.72 -15.52
CA PRO A 121 25.28 6.13 -15.84
C PRO A 121 24.35 6.31 -17.05
N ALA A 122 24.35 5.34 -17.97
CA ALA A 122 23.50 5.33 -19.15
C ALA A 122 21.98 5.31 -18.84
N ASN A 123 21.57 5.01 -17.60
CA ASN A 123 20.17 5.17 -17.20
C ASN A 123 19.71 6.63 -17.20
N ASN A 124 20.62 7.59 -17.13
CA ASN A 124 20.34 9.03 -17.16
C ASN A 124 19.29 9.45 -16.11
N TRP A 125 19.47 9.02 -14.85
CA TRP A 125 18.57 9.38 -13.75
C TRP A 125 18.50 10.89 -13.55
N GLY A 126 17.29 11.39 -13.28
CA GLY A 126 16.97 12.83 -13.31
C GLY A 126 16.56 13.33 -14.69
N GLY A 127 16.88 12.61 -15.76
CA GLY A 127 16.47 12.89 -17.14
C GLY A 127 15.54 11.81 -17.71
N VAL A 128 15.56 11.70 -19.05
CA VAL A 128 14.88 10.63 -19.81
C VAL A 128 15.82 9.44 -19.92
N SER A 129 15.39 8.30 -19.38
CA SER A 129 16.13 7.05 -19.46
C SER A 129 15.88 6.39 -20.83
N PRO A 130 16.93 5.96 -21.56
CA PRO A 130 16.74 5.26 -22.83
C PRO A 130 15.96 3.95 -22.66
N TYR A 131 15.10 3.62 -23.64
CA TYR A 131 14.29 2.40 -23.64
C TYR A 131 15.10 1.12 -23.40
N TYR A 132 16.21 0.96 -24.13
CA TYR A 132 17.04 -0.25 -24.03
C TYR A 132 17.63 -0.43 -22.62
N MET A 133 17.90 0.65 -21.89
CA MET A 133 18.32 0.60 -20.49
C MET A 133 17.17 0.15 -19.58
N SER A 134 15.93 0.54 -19.90
CA SER A 134 14.72 0.04 -19.23
C SER A 134 14.55 -1.47 -19.40
N ILE A 135 14.75 -1.99 -20.60
CA ILE A 135 14.74 -3.44 -20.83
C ILE A 135 15.88 -4.10 -20.05
N LEU A 136 17.12 -3.63 -20.23
CA LEU A 136 18.31 -4.24 -19.66
C LEU A 136 18.23 -4.40 -18.14
N ARG A 137 17.86 -3.36 -17.39
CA ARG A 137 17.78 -3.40 -15.93
C ARG A 137 16.62 -4.25 -15.39
N ASN A 138 15.61 -4.54 -16.22
CA ASN A 138 14.43 -5.30 -15.82
C ASN A 138 14.48 -6.77 -16.24
N VAL A 139 15.31 -7.16 -17.20
CA VAL A 139 15.51 -8.58 -17.57
C VAL A 139 15.98 -9.41 -16.36
N PRO A 140 17.02 -9.04 -15.57
CA PRO A 140 17.39 -9.79 -14.37
C PRO A 140 16.24 -9.93 -13.37
N PHE A 141 15.41 -8.89 -13.24
CA PHE A 141 14.25 -8.92 -12.34
C PHE A 141 13.18 -9.89 -12.79
N LEU A 142 12.85 -9.87 -14.08
CA LEU A 142 11.88 -10.79 -14.66
C LEU A 142 12.32 -12.23 -14.46
N ILE A 143 13.61 -12.52 -14.64
CA ILE A 143 14.17 -13.84 -14.39
C ILE A 143 14.03 -14.23 -12.91
N MET A 144 14.35 -13.35 -11.96
CA MET A 144 14.10 -13.60 -10.53
C MET A 144 12.63 -13.92 -10.25
N GLY A 145 11.71 -13.17 -10.86
CA GLY A 145 10.27 -13.39 -10.77
C GLY A 145 9.88 -14.79 -11.24
N ILE A 146 10.28 -15.16 -12.46
CA ILE A 146 10.01 -16.48 -13.05
C ILE A 146 10.55 -17.61 -12.17
N LEU A 147 11.80 -17.49 -11.69
CA LEU A 147 12.40 -18.47 -10.79
C LEU A 147 11.57 -18.63 -9.50
N LEU A 148 11.19 -17.54 -8.84
CA LEU A 148 10.36 -17.60 -7.64
C LEU A 148 8.98 -18.21 -7.89
N ILE A 149 8.30 -17.78 -8.96
CA ILE A 149 7.00 -18.34 -9.36
C ILE A 149 7.12 -19.86 -9.55
N THR A 150 8.09 -20.31 -10.34
CA THR A 150 8.26 -21.74 -10.64
C THR A 150 8.61 -22.56 -9.41
N TRP A 151 9.46 -22.05 -8.51
CA TRP A 151 9.85 -22.77 -7.30
C TRP A 151 8.70 -22.89 -6.31
N ILE A 152 7.93 -21.82 -6.10
CA ILE A 152 6.78 -21.83 -5.19
C ILE A 152 5.66 -22.70 -5.76
N TYR A 153 5.36 -22.58 -7.05
CA TYR A 153 4.34 -23.37 -7.70
C TYR A 153 4.60 -24.88 -7.60
N LYS A 154 5.88 -25.28 -7.71
CA LYS A 154 6.29 -26.70 -7.60
C LYS A 154 6.45 -27.18 -6.15
N ASP A 155 6.38 -26.30 -5.16
CA ASP A 155 6.58 -26.67 -3.77
C ASP A 155 5.30 -27.22 -3.12
N LYS A 156 5.16 -28.55 -3.15
CA LYS A 156 4.01 -29.25 -2.56
C LYS A 156 3.90 -29.08 -1.04
N ASN A 157 4.99 -28.74 -0.34
CA ASN A 157 4.98 -28.59 1.12
C ASN A 157 4.23 -27.33 1.57
N LEU A 158 4.19 -26.31 0.71
CA LEU A 158 3.52 -25.04 0.97
C LEU A 158 2.42 -24.80 -0.05
N SER A 159 1.46 -25.74 -0.14
CA SER A 159 0.34 -25.66 -1.08
C SER A 159 -0.43 -24.34 -0.98
N TYR A 160 -0.54 -23.76 0.22
CA TYR A 160 -1.18 -22.47 0.45
C TYR A 160 -0.44 -21.28 -0.22
N MET A 161 0.87 -21.39 -0.47
CA MET A 161 1.66 -20.39 -1.20
C MET A 161 1.42 -20.42 -2.72
N LYS A 162 0.74 -21.45 -3.24
CA LYS A 162 0.44 -21.55 -4.68
C LYS A 162 -0.38 -20.36 -5.17
N ASN A 163 -1.34 -19.90 -4.38
CA ASN A 163 -2.14 -18.71 -4.70
C ASN A 163 -1.27 -17.43 -4.77
N ILE A 164 -0.28 -17.31 -3.89
CA ILE A 164 0.69 -16.21 -3.92
C ILE A 164 1.51 -16.26 -5.21
N SER A 165 1.90 -17.45 -5.71
CA SER A 165 2.64 -17.57 -6.97
C SER A 165 1.86 -17.06 -8.18
N TYR A 166 0.54 -17.27 -8.22
CA TYR A 166 -0.32 -16.73 -9.29
C TYR A 166 -0.40 -15.20 -9.24
N LEU A 167 -0.45 -14.62 -8.05
CA LEU A 167 -0.46 -13.16 -7.89
C LEU A 167 0.89 -12.53 -8.28
N ILE A 168 2.00 -13.19 -7.95
CA ILE A 168 3.34 -12.78 -8.41
C ILE A 168 3.40 -12.86 -9.94
N ALA A 169 2.92 -13.95 -10.53
CA ALA A 169 2.87 -14.11 -11.99
C ALA A 169 2.03 -13.02 -12.66
N GLY A 170 0.83 -12.72 -12.14
CA GLY A 170 -0.01 -11.63 -12.62
C GLY A 170 0.68 -10.28 -12.52
N SER A 171 1.35 -10.00 -11.40
CA SER A 171 2.12 -8.77 -11.22
C SER A 171 3.25 -8.61 -12.25
N PHE A 172 4.05 -9.65 -12.47
CA PHE A 172 5.13 -9.62 -13.47
C PHE A 172 4.59 -9.55 -14.90
N PHE A 173 3.46 -10.20 -15.20
CA PHE A 173 2.82 -10.11 -16.50
C PHE A 173 2.42 -8.67 -16.82
N PHE A 174 1.63 -8.02 -15.95
CA PHE A 174 1.23 -6.63 -16.15
C PHE A 174 2.44 -5.68 -16.16
N TYR A 175 3.43 -5.91 -15.30
CA TYR A 175 4.66 -5.11 -15.29
C TYR A 175 5.43 -5.20 -16.62
N SER A 176 5.54 -6.39 -17.19
CA SER A 176 6.24 -6.61 -18.46
C SER A 176 5.50 -5.93 -19.61
N LEU A 177 4.16 -5.97 -19.62
CA LEU A 177 3.35 -5.23 -20.60
C LEU A 177 3.63 -3.73 -20.55
N VAL A 178 3.71 -3.14 -19.35
CA VAL A 178 4.02 -1.72 -19.21
C VAL A 178 5.42 -1.44 -19.75
N ILE A 179 6.46 -2.15 -19.28
CA ILE A 179 7.85 -1.87 -19.68
C ILE A 179 8.03 -1.97 -21.20
N VAL A 180 7.44 -2.99 -21.83
CA VAL A 180 7.67 -3.25 -23.25
C VAL A 180 6.91 -2.27 -24.13
N PHE A 181 5.64 -1.97 -23.80
CA PHE A 181 4.74 -1.29 -24.72
C PHE A 181 4.41 0.16 -24.36
N SER A 182 4.69 0.64 -23.13
CA SER A 182 4.21 1.97 -22.70
C SER A 182 4.88 3.14 -23.40
N GLU A 183 6.07 2.94 -23.97
CA GLU A 183 6.77 3.99 -24.73
C GLU A 183 6.07 4.28 -26.05
N ASP A 184 5.66 3.25 -26.79
CA ASP A 184 4.97 3.40 -28.07
C ASP A 184 3.45 3.60 -27.88
N LEU A 185 2.86 2.96 -26.86
CA LEU A 185 1.43 2.93 -26.61
C LEU A 185 1.14 3.33 -25.14
N PRO A 186 0.94 4.63 -24.86
CA PRO A 186 0.76 5.15 -23.49
C PRO A 186 -0.38 4.49 -22.70
N ILE A 187 -1.39 3.93 -23.38
CA ILE A 187 -2.50 3.21 -22.74
C ILE A 187 -2.03 2.00 -21.90
N PHE A 188 -0.89 1.39 -22.26
CA PHE A 188 -0.31 0.30 -21.49
C PHE A 188 0.16 0.73 -20.10
N GLY A 189 0.42 2.02 -19.87
CA GLY A 189 0.69 2.57 -18.54
C GLY A 189 -0.40 2.24 -17.51
N ALA A 190 -1.66 2.10 -17.95
CA ALA A 190 -2.78 1.75 -17.07
C ALA A 190 -2.63 0.36 -16.42
N PHE A 191 -1.84 -0.56 -16.99
CA PHE A 191 -1.58 -1.88 -16.39
C PHE A 191 -0.75 -1.81 -15.09
N MET A 192 -0.19 -0.65 -14.75
CA MET A 192 0.38 -0.41 -13.42
C MET A 192 -0.66 -0.58 -12.30
N LEU A 193 -1.94 -0.27 -12.54
CA LEU A 193 -3.01 -0.44 -11.56
C LEU A 193 -3.26 -1.94 -11.24
N PRO A 194 -3.60 -2.82 -12.20
CA PRO A 194 -3.69 -4.26 -11.97
C PRO A 194 -2.45 -4.88 -11.33
N LYS A 195 -1.24 -4.47 -11.74
CA LYS A 195 0.01 -4.89 -11.08
C LYS A 195 -0.01 -4.59 -9.58
N THR A 196 -0.36 -3.36 -9.21
CA THR A 196 -0.41 -2.93 -7.81
C THR A 196 -1.51 -3.64 -7.02
N VAL A 197 -2.66 -3.94 -7.65
CA VAL A 197 -3.70 -4.80 -7.06
C VAL A 197 -3.13 -6.18 -6.71
N CYS A 198 -2.32 -6.79 -7.58
CA CYS A 198 -1.65 -8.06 -7.25
C CYS A 198 -0.76 -7.93 -6.00
N TYR A 199 -0.03 -6.82 -5.83
CA TYR A 199 0.78 -6.59 -4.63
C TYR A 199 -0.05 -6.41 -3.36
N ILE A 200 -1.15 -5.65 -3.43
CA ILE A 200 -2.11 -5.53 -2.32
C ILE A 200 -2.60 -6.93 -1.91
N LEU A 201 -2.98 -7.75 -2.89
CA LEU A 201 -3.47 -9.11 -2.65
C LEU A 201 -2.40 -10.04 -2.09
N ILE A 202 -1.13 -9.92 -2.54
CA ILE A 202 0.00 -10.66 -1.96
C ILE A 202 0.13 -10.32 -0.48
N VAL A 203 0.22 -9.02 -0.13
CA VAL A 203 0.35 -8.59 1.27
C VAL A 203 -0.86 -9.02 2.09
N TYR A 204 -2.08 -8.87 1.56
CA TYR A 204 -3.31 -9.25 2.25
C TYR A 204 -3.40 -10.76 2.54
N HIS A 205 -3.08 -11.61 1.56
CA HIS A 205 -3.11 -13.06 1.77
C HIS A 205 -2.03 -13.52 2.74
N LEU A 206 -0.82 -12.96 2.67
CA LEU A 206 0.23 -13.22 3.64
C LEU A 206 -0.14 -12.72 5.03
N TYR A 207 -0.77 -11.55 5.13
CA TYR A 207 -1.31 -11.02 6.38
C TYR A 207 -2.32 -11.99 7.00
N LYS A 208 -3.25 -12.55 6.20
CA LYS A 208 -4.24 -13.53 6.66
C LYS A 208 -3.62 -14.84 7.17
N ILE A 209 -2.45 -15.22 6.64
CA ILE A 209 -1.72 -16.40 7.10
C ILE A 209 -1.06 -16.14 8.45
N GLU A 210 -0.50 -14.93 8.64
CA GLU A 210 0.19 -14.56 9.89
C GLU A 210 -0.79 -14.10 10.99
N VAL A 211 -1.98 -13.64 10.62
CA VAL A 211 -3.07 -13.21 11.53
C VAL A 211 -4.34 -14.00 11.21
N PRO A 212 -4.40 -15.30 11.58
CA PRO A 212 -5.50 -16.19 11.18
C PRO A 212 -6.81 -15.91 11.94
N GLU A 213 -6.72 -15.54 13.22
CA GLU A 213 -7.87 -15.35 14.09
C GLU A 213 -8.10 -13.88 14.41
N PHE A 214 -9.37 -13.45 14.40
CA PHE A 214 -9.73 -12.08 14.74
C PHE A 214 -10.31 -12.01 16.15
N GLU A 215 -9.44 -11.92 17.16
CA GLU A 215 -9.83 -11.83 18.57
C GLU A 215 -10.06 -10.38 19.02
N ASN A 216 -10.57 -10.18 20.25
CA ASN A 216 -10.74 -8.84 20.85
C ASN A 216 -9.44 -8.01 20.83
N GLN A 217 -8.27 -8.64 21.01
CA GLN A 217 -6.98 -7.97 20.97
C GLN A 217 -6.68 -7.28 19.63
N GLU A 218 -7.32 -7.73 18.55
CA GLU A 218 -7.15 -7.16 17.22
C GLU A 218 -7.69 -5.73 17.12
N LEU A 219 -8.75 -5.41 17.88
CA LEU A 219 -9.26 -4.05 18.01
C LEU A 219 -8.20 -3.14 18.66
N PHE A 220 -7.51 -3.62 19.69
CA PHE A 220 -6.44 -2.88 20.34
C PHE A 220 -5.23 -2.67 19.43
N LYS A 221 -4.79 -3.72 18.74
CA LYS A 221 -3.68 -3.62 17.78
C LYS A 221 -4.04 -2.71 16.58
N SER A 222 -5.30 -2.71 16.14
CA SER A 222 -5.81 -1.77 15.14
C SER A 222 -5.83 -0.32 15.65
N ALA A 223 -6.19 -0.10 16.92
CA ALA A 223 -6.12 1.21 17.56
C ALA A 223 -4.67 1.73 17.58
N ILE A 224 -3.70 0.92 18.03
CA ILE A 224 -2.27 1.28 18.01
C ILE A 224 -1.78 1.59 16.59
N SER A 225 -2.17 0.75 15.61
CA SER A 225 -1.79 0.96 14.22
C SER A 225 -2.31 2.29 13.67
N SER A 226 -3.55 2.64 14.02
CA SER A 226 -4.18 3.90 13.65
C SER A 226 -3.55 5.10 14.35
N LEU A 227 -3.12 4.95 15.60
CA LEU A 227 -2.40 5.99 16.34
C LEU A 227 -1.06 6.31 15.65
N ILE A 228 -0.27 5.29 15.32
CA ILE A 228 0.99 5.45 14.60
C ILE A 228 0.75 6.12 13.24
N LEU A 229 -0.22 5.64 12.47
CA LEU A 229 -0.55 6.23 11.17
C LEU A 229 -1.01 7.69 11.31
N SER A 230 -1.81 8.00 12.33
CA SER A 230 -2.24 9.37 12.63
C SER A 230 -1.04 10.29 12.89
N MET A 231 -0.05 9.84 13.67
CA MET A 231 1.17 10.63 13.93
C MET A 231 1.96 10.89 12.65
N ILE A 232 2.11 9.88 11.79
CA ILE A 232 2.77 10.03 10.48
C ILE A 232 2.04 11.06 9.62
N LEU A 233 0.71 11.02 9.58
CA LEU A 233 -0.10 11.98 8.84
C LEU A 233 -0.01 13.41 9.41
N GLY A 234 0.11 13.55 10.74
CA GLY A 234 0.33 14.86 11.38
C GLY A 234 1.68 15.47 11.02
N VAL A 235 2.74 14.66 11.02
CA VAL A 235 4.08 15.08 10.55
C VAL A 235 4.03 15.44 9.07
N PHE A 236 3.41 14.60 8.23
CA PHE A 236 3.28 14.86 6.81
C PHE A 236 2.57 16.19 6.54
N TYR A 237 1.43 16.45 7.18
CA TYR A 237 0.74 17.74 7.07
C TYR A 237 1.66 18.92 7.37
N ARG A 238 2.36 18.88 8.51
CA ARG A 238 3.22 19.98 8.96
C ARG A 238 4.41 20.23 8.02
N GLU A 239 5.13 19.17 7.63
CA GLU A 239 6.30 19.32 6.78
C GLU A 239 5.90 19.69 5.34
N PHE A 240 4.79 19.15 4.84
CA PHE A 240 4.32 19.45 3.49
C PHE A 240 3.84 20.90 3.36
N THR A 241 3.02 21.41 4.29
CA THR A 241 2.59 22.83 4.22
C THR A 241 3.76 23.80 4.39
N LYS A 242 4.73 23.45 5.25
CA LYS A 242 5.96 24.23 5.43
C LYS A 242 6.80 24.28 4.15
N LEU A 243 6.93 23.16 3.44
CA LEU A 243 7.67 23.09 2.16
C LEU A 243 7.12 24.08 1.12
N PHE A 244 5.80 24.28 1.11
CA PHE A 244 5.12 25.17 0.17
C PHE A 244 4.80 26.56 0.74
N SER A 245 5.25 26.87 1.97
CA SER A 245 4.91 28.10 2.69
C SER A 245 3.39 28.39 2.73
N TYR A 246 2.57 27.33 2.77
CA TYR A 246 1.12 27.43 2.67
C TYR A 246 0.48 27.68 4.04
N GLN A 247 -0.22 28.81 4.20
CA GLN A 247 -0.76 29.27 5.49
C GLN A 247 -2.28 29.13 5.65
N ALA A 248 -3.02 28.97 4.55
CA ALA A 248 -4.47 28.84 4.61
C ALA A 248 -4.90 27.45 5.12
N PHE A 249 -6.17 27.33 5.53
CA PHE A 249 -6.74 26.04 5.88
C PHE A 249 -6.72 25.08 4.68
N THR A 250 -6.39 23.82 4.94
CA THR A 250 -6.44 22.74 3.93
C THR A 250 -7.09 21.50 4.49
N SER A 251 -7.75 20.73 3.63
CA SER A 251 -8.29 19.42 3.98
C SER A 251 -7.23 18.44 4.47
N LEU A 252 -5.94 18.68 4.18
CA LEU A 252 -4.83 17.86 4.65
C LEU A 252 -4.75 17.84 6.20
N SER A 253 -5.05 18.97 6.83
CA SER A 253 -5.10 19.11 8.30
C SER A 253 -6.12 18.18 8.97
N LEU A 254 -7.17 17.78 8.24
CA LEU A 254 -8.23 16.93 8.75
C LEU A 254 -7.83 15.44 8.80
N ALA A 255 -6.86 15.02 7.99
CA ALA A 255 -6.45 13.62 7.88
C ALA A 255 -5.92 13.05 9.21
N HIS A 256 -5.07 13.82 9.91
CA HIS A 256 -4.54 13.45 11.21
C HIS A 256 -5.64 13.23 12.25
N GLY A 257 -6.53 14.22 12.42
CA GLY A 257 -7.59 14.20 13.43
C GLY A 257 -8.62 13.11 13.21
N HIS A 258 -9.06 12.90 11.97
CA HIS A 258 -10.00 11.82 11.66
C HIS A 258 -9.37 10.44 11.86
N THR A 259 -8.08 10.25 11.54
CA THR A 259 -7.38 8.99 11.82
C THR A 259 -7.23 8.77 13.33
N LEU A 260 -7.03 9.84 14.11
CA LEU A 260 -6.94 9.75 15.57
C LEU A 260 -8.29 9.37 16.21
N ILE A 261 -9.38 10.01 15.80
CA ILE A 261 -10.70 9.80 16.40
C ILE A 261 -11.34 8.50 15.88
N LEU A 262 -11.47 8.36 14.55
CA LEU A 262 -12.15 7.22 13.94
C LEU A 262 -11.25 5.98 13.87
N GLY A 263 -9.94 6.15 13.70
CA GLY A 263 -9.02 5.02 13.74
C GLY A 263 -8.72 4.58 15.18
N PHE A 264 -8.02 5.44 15.93
CA PHE A 264 -7.51 5.09 17.26
C PHE A 264 -8.61 5.06 18.33
N LEU A 265 -9.26 6.20 18.63
CA LEU A 265 -10.19 6.28 19.77
C LEU A 265 -11.39 5.33 19.61
N PHE A 266 -12.02 5.29 18.43
CA PHE A 266 -13.15 4.39 18.19
C PHE A 266 -12.76 2.91 18.35
N SER A 267 -11.64 2.48 17.77
CA SER A 267 -11.17 1.10 17.91
C SER A 267 -10.76 0.76 19.34
N PHE A 268 -10.19 1.72 20.08
CA PHE A 268 -9.81 1.56 21.48
C PHE A 268 -11.04 1.43 22.39
N ILE A 269 -12.07 2.27 22.17
CA ILE A 269 -13.34 2.18 22.89
C ILE A 269 -14.04 0.84 22.60
N LEU A 270 -14.07 0.41 21.33
CA LEU A 270 -14.59 -0.91 20.98
C LEU A 270 -13.81 -2.03 21.65
N TYR A 271 -12.48 -1.94 21.71
CA TYR A 271 -11.67 -2.93 22.42
C TYR A 271 -12.07 -3.01 23.90
N ILE A 272 -12.17 -1.87 24.59
CA ILE A 272 -12.58 -1.83 26.00
C ILE A 272 -13.97 -2.45 26.17
N LEU A 273 -14.95 -2.04 25.35
CA LEU A 273 -16.30 -2.58 25.38
C LEU A 273 -16.32 -4.11 25.23
N TYR A 274 -15.66 -4.62 24.18
CA TYR A 274 -15.64 -6.07 23.90
C TYR A 274 -14.84 -6.85 24.95
N ARG A 275 -13.88 -6.20 25.62
CA ARG A 275 -13.07 -6.82 26.68
C ARG A 275 -13.78 -6.85 28.02
N ILE A 276 -14.49 -5.79 28.41
CA ILE A 276 -15.20 -5.70 29.70
C ILE A 276 -16.47 -6.54 29.66
N GLU A 277 -17.24 -6.42 28.60
CA GLU A 277 -18.57 -7.05 28.46
C GLU A 277 -18.48 -8.45 27.83
N ASP A 278 -17.27 -8.99 27.64
CA ASP A 278 -16.97 -10.29 27.03
C ASP A 278 -17.80 -10.58 25.76
N LEU A 279 -17.85 -9.60 24.85
CA LEU A 279 -18.69 -9.66 23.67
C LEU A 279 -18.06 -10.52 22.57
N ASN A 280 -18.91 -11.27 21.86
CA ASN A 280 -18.46 -12.07 20.72
C ASN A 280 -18.11 -11.21 19.49
N ILE A 281 -16.81 -11.07 19.22
CA ILE A 281 -16.23 -10.31 18.10
C ILE A 281 -16.62 -10.82 16.71
N GLU A 282 -16.96 -12.11 16.59
CA GLU A 282 -17.37 -12.73 15.32
C GLU A 282 -18.56 -12.01 14.69
N LYS A 283 -19.43 -11.41 15.50
CA LYS A 283 -20.60 -10.66 15.04
C LYS A 283 -20.22 -9.40 14.24
N ILE A 284 -19.08 -8.78 14.55
CA ILE A 284 -18.65 -7.51 13.94
C ILE A 284 -17.41 -7.63 13.05
N LYS A 285 -16.60 -8.69 13.15
CA LYS A 285 -15.28 -8.78 12.49
C LYS A 285 -15.28 -8.41 11.00
N LYS A 286 -16.27 -8.88 10.23
CA LYS A 286 -16.37 -8.59 8.78
C LYS A 286 -16.66 -7.11 8.51
N ILE A 287 -17.57 -6.52 9.28
CA ILE A 287 -17.96 -5.12 9.12
C ILE A 287 -16.84 -4.20 9.62
N TYR A 288 -16.13 -4.60 10.68
CA TYR A 288 -14.95 -3.89 11.13
C TYR A 288 -13.84 -3.84 10.07
N GLY A 289 -13.63 -4.94 9.32
CA GLY A 289 -12.73 -4.91 8.16
C GLY A 289 -13.15 -3.92 7.08
N ILE A 290 -14.46 -3.86 6.76
CA ILE A 290 -15.02 -2.86 5.82
C ILE A 290 -14.85 -1.44 6.36
N TYR A 291 -15.03 -1.25 7.67
CA TYR A 291 -14.84 0.04 8.36
C TYR A 291 -13.39 0.54 8.25
N ILE A 292 -12.39 -0.32 8.48
CA ILE A 292 -10.99 0.07 8.35
C ILE A 292 -10.64 0.42 6.90
N ILE A 293 -11.09 -0.38 5.92
CA ILE A 293 -10.85 -0.10 4.50
C ILE A 293 -11.51 1.21 4.07
N SER A 294 -12.76 1.45 4.49
CA SER A 294 -13.48 2.69 4.17
C SER A 294 -12.88 3.90 4.85
N LEU A 295 -12.37 3.76 6.08
CA LEU A 295 -11.61 4.80 6.77
C LEU A 295 -10.33 5.15 6.00
N VAL A 296 -9.54 4.16 5.58
CA VAL A 296 -8.32 4.40 4.79
C VAL A 296 -8.65 5.15 3.49
N TYR A 297 -9.70 4.73 2.79
CA TYR A 297 -10.17 5.42 1.58
C TYR A 297 -10.64 6.86 1.88
N PHE A 298 -11.40 7.06 2.95
CA PHE A 298 -11.87 8.38 3.39
C PHE A 298 -10.70 9.32 3.72
N ILE A 299 -9.67 8.83 4.44
CA ILE A 299 -8.45 9.59 4.73
C ILE A 299 -7.65 9.90 3.46
N SER A 300 -7.60 8.96 2.50
CA SER A 300 -6.98 9.20 1.18
C SER A 300 -7.61 10.41 0.50
N SER A 301 -8.95 10.54 0.55
CA SER A 301 -9.66 11.68 -0.03
C SER A 301 -9.26 13.03 0.56
N PHE A 302 -9.06 13.11 1.88
CA PHE A 302 -8.60 14.35 2.53
C PHE A 302 -7.20 14.74 2.09
N ILE A 303 -6.31 13.77 1.97
CA ILE A 303 -4.93 14.01 1.57
C ILE A 303 -4.87 14.40 0.09
N VAL A 304 -5.58 13.70 -0.80
CA VAL A 304 -5.64 14.09 -2.23
C VAL A 304 -6.17 15.51 -2.37
N ARG A 305 -7.29 15.83 -1.74
CA ARG A 305 -7.87 17.19 -1.79
C ARG A 305 -6.95 18.23 -1.16
N GLY A 306 -6.31 17.89 -0.04
CA GLY A 306 -5.39 18.77 0.65
C GLY A 306 -4.12 19.07 -0.14
N ILE A 307 -3.52 18.05 -0.78
CA ILE A 307 -2.41 18.25 -1.70
C ILE A 307 -2.88 19.12 -2.87
N TYR A 308 -4.02 18.79 -3.49
CA TYR A 308 -4.56 19.58 -4.61
C TYR A 308 -4.75 21.06 -4.26
N GLN A 309 -5.30 21.38 -3.09
CA GLN A 309 -5.46 22.77 -2.62
C GLN A 309 -4.13 23.54 -2.53
N ILE A 310 -3.05 22.84 -2.17
CA ILE A 310 -1.71 23.43 -2.02
C ILE A 310 -1.03 23.55 -3.40
N THR A 311 -1.18 22.56 -4.27
CA THR A 311 -0.34 22.38 -5.45
C THR A 311 -0.96 22.87 -6.76
N ALA A 312 -2.27 23.08 -6.79
CA ALA A 312 -2.97 23.55 -7.98
C ALA A 312 -2.68 25.03 -8.29
N SER A 313 -2.10 25.80 -7.36
CA SER A 313 -1.68 27.20 -7.55
C SER A 313 -2.75 28.08 -8.21
N SER A 314 -4.00 27.96 -7.75
CA SER A 314 -5.21 28.65 -8.29
C SER A 314 -5.67 28.25 -9.70
N VAL A 315 -5.03 27.26 -10.33
CA VAL A 315 -5.48 26.67 -11.60
C VAL A 315 -6.50 25.56 -11.33
N LYS A 316 -7.68 25.64 -11.94
CA LYS A 316 -8.70 24.59 -11.83
C LYS A 316 -8.38 23.41 -12.75
N ILE A 317 -7.68 22.39 -12.23
CA ILE A 317 -7.33 21.16 -12.96
C ILE A 317 -8.47 20.13 -12.88
N TYR A 318 -9.07 20.00 -11.71
CA TYR A 318 -10.21 19.12 -11.43
C TYR A 318 -11.38 19.95 -10.88
N SER A 319 -12.60 19.49 -11.14
CA SER A 319 -13.80 20.13 -10.59
C SER A 319 -13.99 19.75 -9.12
N GLU A 320 -14.55 20.65 -8.33
CA GLU A 320 -14.82 20.40 -6.90
C GLU A 320 -15.86 19.29 -6.72
N GLU A 321 -16.83 19.18 -7.64
CA GLU A 321 -17.86 18.15 -7.64
C GLU A 321 -17.24 16.76 -7.81
N LEU A 322 -16.23 16.63 -8.67
CA LEU A 322 -15.52 15.37 -8.87
C LEU A 322 -14.78 14.96 -7.60
N LEU A 323 -14.02 15.87 -6.99
CA LEU A 323 -13.28 15.59 -5.75
C LEU A 323 -14.22 15.29 -4.58
N ALA A 324 -15.33 16.03 -4.47
CA ALA A 324 -16.38 15.78 -3.48
C ALA A 324 -17.05 14.43 -3.70
N GLY A 325 -17.27 14.01 -4.96
CA GLY A 325 -17.83 12.69 -5.30
C GLY A 325 -16.98 11.54 -4.78
N PHE A 326 -15.66 11.57 -5.01
CA PHE A 326 -14.74 10.55 -4.48
C PHE A 326 -14.74 10.52 -2.95
N ALA A 327 -14.75 11.67 -2.29
CA ALA A 327 -14.84 11.76 -0.83
C ALA A 327 -16.18 11.22 -0.29
N GLY A 328 -17.29 11.51 -0.99
CA GLY A 328 -18.64 11.09 -0.62
C GLY A 328 -18.82 9.58 -0.57
N ILE A 329 -18.23 8.83 -1.51
CA ILE A 329 -18.25 7.36 -1.51
C ILE A 329 -17.65 6.82 -0.21
N GLY A 330 -16.49 7.36 0.20
CA GLY A 330 -15.81 6.96 1.42
C GLY A 330 -16.65 7.27 2.65
N HIS A 331 -17.24 8.46 2.68
CA HIS A 331 -18.07 8.91 3.79
C HIS A 331 -19.32 8.02 3.99
N ILE A 332 -20.02 7.65 2.91
CA ILE A 332 -21.21 6.79 2.98
C ILE A 332 -20.84 5.40 3.54
N ILE A 333 -19.81 4.76 2.99
CA ILE A 333 -19.40 3.41 3.44
C ILE A 333 -18.91 3.46 4.89
N LEU A 334 -18.17 4.50 5.27
CA LEU A 334 -17.69 4.70 6.64
C LEU A 334 -18.85 4.88 7.62
N ALA A 335 -19.84 5.71 7.29
CA ALA A 335 -21.02 5.92 8.12
C ALA A 335 -21.84 4.63 8.29
N VAL A 336 -22.15 3.94 7.18
CA VAL A 336 -22.92 2.69 7.22
C VAL A 336 -22.21 1.62 8.04
N SER A 337 -20.90 1.45 7.88
CA SER A 337 -20.12 0.47 8.64
C SER A 337 -20.02 0.82 10.13
N LEU A 338 -19.81 2.10 10.48
CA LEU A 338 -19.79 2.59 11.87
C LEU A 338 -21.13 2.32 12.56
N ILE A 339 -22.25 2.74 11.95
CA ILE A 339 -23.60 2.52 12.51
C ILE A 339 -23.86 1.02 12.67
N SER A 340 -23.49 0.22 11.67
CA SER A 340 -23.68 -1.24 11.72
C SER A 340 -22.88 -1.91 12.84
N ILE A 341 -21.66 -1.43 13.13
CA ILE A 341 -20.85 -1.92 14.26
C ILE A 341 -21.55 -1.61 15.59
N LEU A 342 -22.04 -0.38 15.76
CA LEU A 342 -22.72 0.04 16.99
C LEU A 342 -24.02 -0.74 17.23
N ILE A 343 -24.88 -0.87 16.22
CA ILE A 343 -26.13 -1.65 16.32
C ILE A 343 -25.84 -3.10 16.69
N LYS A 344 -24.87 -3.73 16.01
CA LYS A 344 -24.51 -5.12 16.30
C LYS A 344 -23.90 -5.31 17.68
N SER A 345 -23.14 -4.33 18.16
CA SER A 345 -22.56 -4.35 19.51
C SER A 345 -23.66 -4.20 20.57
N CYS A 346 -24.65 -3.33 20.34
CA CYS A 346 -25.84 -3.19 21.19
C CYS A 346 -26.64 -4.50 21.28
N ASN A 347 -26.91 -5.15 20.14
CA ASN A 347 -27.57 -6.45 20.10
C ASN A 347 -26.73 -7.57 20.76
N ASN A 348 -25.41 -7.39 20.84
CA ASN A 348 -24.51 -8.32 21.54
C ASN A 348 -24.66 -8.18 23.06
N LEU A 349 -24.68 -6.93 23.56
CA LEU A 349 -24.87 -6.59 24.97
C LEU A 349 -26.20 -7.13 25.51
N GLN A 350 -27.32 -6.86 24.82
CA GLN A 350 -28.64 -7.31 25.26
C GLN A 350 -28.73 -8.84 25.42
N LYS A 351 -28.04 -9.60 24.56
CA LYS A 351 -27.99 -11.06 24.64
C LYS A 351 -27.07 -11.58 25.75
N ASN A 352 -26.12 -10.77 26.21
CA ASN A 352 -25.24 -11.14 27.31
C ASN A 352 -25.88 -10.87 28.67
N VAL A 353 -26.62 -9.77 28.80
CA VAL A 353 -27.41 -9.44 30.02
C VAL A 353 -28.58 -10.43 30.24
N ALA A 354 -29.08 -11.05 29.16
CA ALA A 354 -30.14 -12.05 29.24
C ALA A 354 -29.66 -13.48 29.61
N LYS A 355 -28.35 -13.69 29.77
CA LYS A 355 -27.74 -14.91 30.29
C LYS A 355 -27.29 -14.69 31.72
#